data_AF-A0A650EKY5-F1
#
_entry.id   AF-A0A650EKY5-F1
#
_cell.length_a   1.000
_cell.length_b   1.000
_cell.length_c   1.000
_cell.angle_alpha   90.00
_cell.angle_beta   90.00
_cell.angle_gamma   90.00
#
_symmetry.space_group_name_H-M   'P 1'
#
loop_
_entity.id
_entity.type
_entity.pdbx_description
1 polymer ?
#
loop_
_entity_poly.entity_id
_entity_poly.type
_entity_poly.pdbx_seq_one_letter_code
_entity_poly.pdbx_strand_id
1 'polypeptide(L)'
;MSFNEVLKQLQSNNITDTAKEQGTLFEKLIKKILQTSPLFTTRFKEVYLWNEFSAKYNLKSQDIGIDIMAITHDNEYVSIQCKCFDSKHILQQNDLKNFLGIDRLFDAHNNFICDIAEKLIFHTCEIESSNYQKAITQSTNAKSYSYYHLAQELGINWNSLNHKNIESSIENLSLEGKKSLRDYQKQALEAIKHTFLEQNKPRAKVIMACGTGKSLLSIRAIDSIIQKGEICVFFAPSLALINQMLKDFFKESSGDYRVFAVCSDSKVGLKVSGGGGK
;
A
#
# COMPACT_ATOMS: atom_id res chain seq x y z
N MET A 1 -10.28 17.00 2.89
CA MET A 1 -8.88 16.91 2.51
C MET A 1 -8.68 15.84 1.44
N SER A 2 -7.91 16.14 0.41
CA SER A 2 -7.34 15.20 -0.55
C SER A 2 -5.84 15.04 -0.29
N PHE A 3 -5.21 14.00 -0.85
CA PHE A 3 -3.76 13.87 -0.79
C PHE A 3 -3.03 15.08 -1.39
N ASN A 4 -3.62 15.77 -2.36
CA ASN A 4 -3.07 17.01 -2.92
C ASN A 4 -2.95 18.13 -1.88
N GLU A 5 -3.96 18.28 -1.04
CA GLU A 5 -3.94 19.29 0.02
C GLU A 5 -2.92 18.92 1.10
N VAL A 6 -2.78 17.63 1.38
CA VAL A 6 -1.72 17.10 2.25
C VAL A 6 -0.34 17.42 1.68
N LEU A 7 -0.12 17.13 0.40
CA LEU A 7 1.15 17.37 -0.26
C LEU A 7 1.52 18.85 -0.30
N LYS A 8 0.56 19.72 -0.60
CA LYS A 8 0.77 21.18 -0.56
C LYS A 8 1.22 21.66 0.81
N GLN A 9 0.72 21.08 1.90
CA GLN A 9 1.14 21.43 3.25
C GLN A 9 2.50 20.84 3.60
N LEU A 10 2.82 19.63 3.14
CA LEU A 10 4.16 19.07 3.25
C LEU A 10 5.19 19.97 2.54
N GLN A 11 4.81 20.60 1.42
CA GLN A 11 5.68 21.39 0.55
C GLN A 11 5.62 22.91 0.77
N SER A 12 4.72 23.44 1.62
CA SER A 12 4.42 24.89 1.64
C SER A 12 5.54 25.78 2.20
N ASN A 13 6.60 25.20 2.78
CA ASN A 13 7.58 25.97 3.55
C ASN A 13 9.01 25.98 2.96
N ASN A 14 9.26 25.48 1.75
CA ASN A 14 10.60 25.29 1.11
C ASN A 14 11.68 26.38 1.37
N ILE A 15 12.34 26.34 2.53
CA ILE A 15 13.60 27.01 2.90
C ILE A 15 14.39 25.99 3.73
N THR A 16 15.56 25.57 3.25
CA THR A 16 16.54 24.60 3.81
C THR A 16 16.29 23.88 5.15
N ASP A 17 15.97 24.56 6.26
CA ASP A 17 15.58 23.91 7.53
C ASP A 17 14.28 23.09 7.37
N THR A 18 13.38 23.54 6.50
CA THR A 18 12.08 22.92 6.22
C THR A 18 12.21 21.71 5.29
N ALA A 19 13.30 21.54 4.52
CA ALA A 19 13.44 20.41 3.60
C ALA A 19 13.71 19.11 4.37
N LYS A 20 14.52 19.18 5.43
CA LYS A 20 14.73 18.06 6.36
C LYS A 20 13.47 17.77 7.15
N GLU A 21 12.81 18.80 7.69
CA GLU A 21 11.54 18.66 8.41
C GLU A 21 10.44 18.09 7.53
N GLN A 22 10.35 18.51 6.26
CA GLN A 22 9.46 17.95 5.25
C GLN A 22 9.74 16.47 5.01
N GLY A 23 11.01 16.10 4.83
CA GLY A 23 11.43 14.70 4.71
C GLY A 23 10.96 13.88 5.91
N THR A 24 11.31 14.32 7.13
CA THR A 24 10.91 13.66 8.37
C THR A 24 9.38 13.57 8.54
N LEU A 25 8.64 14.62 8.16
CA LEU A 25 7.19 14.62 8.23
C LEU A 25 6.57 13.63 7.23
N PHE A 26 7.14 13.55 6.03
CA PHE A 26 6.73 12.57 5.03
C PHE A 26 7.05 11.13 5.47
N GLU A 27 8.21 10.88 6.08
CA GLU A 27 8.56 9.58 6.68
C GLU A 27 7.54 9.17 7.75
N LYS A 28 7.19 10.07 8.67
CA LYS A 28 6.15 9.83 9.69
C LYS A 28 4.80 9.48 9.04
N LEU A 29 4.41 10.22 7.99
CA LEU A 29 3.16 9.97 7.27
C LEU A 29 3.18 8.59 6.59
N ILE A 30 4.27 8.23 5.90
CA ILE A 30 4.41 6.92 5.26
C ILE A 30 4.40 5.81 6.29
N LYS A 31 5.15 5.93 7.40
CA LYS A 31 5.10 4.97 8.50
C LYS A 31 3.66 4.73 8.96
N LYS A 32 2.89 5.79 9.17
CA LYS A 32 1.49 5.66 9.59
C LYS A 32 0.61 5.01 8.52
N ILE A 33 0.79 5.35 7.24
CA ILE A 33 0.08 4.71 6.14
C ILE A 33 0.34 3.20 6.12
N LEU A 34 1.60 2.78 6.32
CA LEU A 34 1.99 1.37 6.39
C LEU A 34 1.34 0.63 7.57
N GLN A 35 1.09 1.33 8.68
CA GLN A 35 0.45 0.81 9.88
C GLN A 35 -1.09 0.85 9.84
N THR A 36 -1.68 1.66 8.95
CA THR A 36 -3.14 1.85 8.90
C THR A 36 -3.78 1.17 7.68
N SER A 37 -3.19 1.27 6.49
CA SER A 37 -3.82 0.79 5.26
C SER A 37 -3.86 -0.74 5.18
N PRO A 38 -5.03 -1.38 4.94
CA PRO A 38 -5.16 -2.84 4.77
C PRO A 38 -4.25 -3.40 3.68
N LEU A 39 -3.93 -2.54 2.72
CA LEU A 39 -2.95 -2.78 1.70
C LEU A 39 -1.64 -3.28 2.34
N PHE A 40 -1.14 -2.63 3.39
CA PHE A 40 0.15 -2.94 4.03
C PHE A 40 0.04 -3.75 5.33
N THR A 41 -1.00 -3.56 6.15
CA THR A 41 -1.10 -4.21 7.48
C THR A 41 -1.28 -5.72 7.41
N THR A 42 -1.85 -6.23 6.32
CA THR A 42 -1.91 -7.67 6.03
C THR A 42 -0.53 -8.29 5.82
N ARG A 43 0.47 -7.49 5.46
CA ARG A 43 1.85 -7.92 5.20
C ARG A 43 2.79 -7.58 6.34
N PHE A 44 2.70 -6.37 6.87
CA PHE A 44 3.65 -5.84 7.86
C PHE A 44 3.12 -6.02 9.28
N LYS A 45 3.96 -6.63 10.11
CA LYS A 45 3.75 -6.82 11.54
C LYS A 45 4.28 -5.64 12.34
N GLU A 46 5.48 -5.17 12.00
CA GLU A 46 6.16 -4.06 12.69
C GLU A 46 6.70 -3.06 11.66
N VAL A 47 6.62 -1.76 11.97
CA VAL A 47 7.12 -0.68 11.11
C VAL A 47 7.81 0.37 11.98
N TYR A 48 9.04 0.70 11.63
CA TYR A 48 9.95 1.58 12.37
C TYR A 48 10.49 2.69 11.48
N LEU A 49 10.58 3.90 12.01
CA LEU A 49 11.51 4.88 11.44
C LEU A 49 12.95 4.36 11.59
N TRP A 50 13.86 4.79 10.72
CA TRP A 50 15.25 4.31 10.76
C TRP A 50 15.94 4.59 12.09
N ASN A 51 15.69 5.73 12.72
CA ASN A 51 16.22 6.05 14.05
C ASN A 51 15.71 5.09 15.14
N GLU A 52 14.44 4.68 15.07
CA GLU A 52 13.85 3.71 16.00
C GLU A 52 14.44 2.31 15.79
N PHE A 53 14.58 1.88 14.53
CA PHE A 53 15.15 0.59 14.18
C PHE A 53 16.64 0.52 14.57
N SER A 54 17.42 1.54 14.20
CA SER A 54 18.84 1.61 14.54
C SER A 54 19.07 1.64 16.05
N ALA A 55 18.26 2.35 16.83
CA ALA A 55 18.31 2.31 18.28
C ALA A 55 17.97 0.91 18.84
N LYS A 56 16.92 0.26 18.32
CA LYS A 56 16.50 -1.10 18.75
C LYS A 56 17.59 -2.16 18.52
N TYR A 57 18.34 -2.04 17.43
CA TYR A 57 19.36 -3.02 17.02
C TYR A 57 20.81 -2.53 17.18
N ASN A 58 21.03 -1.43 17.92
CA ASN A 58 22.36 -0.83 18.14
C ASN A 58 23.17 -0.57 16.86
N LEU A 59 22.48 -0.15 15.78
CA LEU A 59 23.12 0.21 14.52
C LEU A 59 23.69 1.63 14.60
N LYS A 60 24.76 1.90 13.85
CA LYS A 60 25.18 3.29 13.62
C LYS A 60 24.06 4.00 12.85
N SER A 61 23.51 5.08 13.39
CA SER A 61 22.48 5.90 12.73
C SER A 61 23.07 6.76 11.60
N GLN A 62 23.96 6.21 10.79
CA GLN A 62 24.42 6.87 9.58
C GLN A 62 23.29 6.86 8.57
N ASP A 63 23.18 7.95 7.81
CA ASP A 63 22.27 8.02 6.68
C ASP A 63 22.82 7.13 5.57
N ILE A 64 22.32 5.90 5.53
CA ILE A 64 22.58 4.94 4.46
C ILE A 64 21.50 5.01 3.38
N GLY A 65 20.56 5.95 3.45
CA GLY A 65 19.39 6.03 2.56
C GLY A 65 18.23 5.11 2.95
N ILE A 66 18.23 4.51 4.14
CA ILE A 66 17.02 3.85 4.67
C ILE A 66 16.33 4.83 5.61
N ASP A 67 15.06 5.12 5.35
CA ASP A 67 14.26 6.02 6.18
C ASP A 67 13.30 5.24 7.08
N ILE A 68 12.80 4.09 6.61
CA ILE A 68 11.86 3.22 7.33
C ILE A 68 12.29 1.76 7.17
N MET A 69 12.11 0.97 8.22
CA MET A 69 12.24 -0.49 8.21
C MET A 69 10.92 -1.13 8.59
N ALA A 70 10.46 -2.09 7.79
CA ALA A 70 9.29 -2.91 8.10
C ALA A 70 9.66 -4.39 8.25
N ILE A 71 8.95 -5.10 9.12
CA ILE A 71 9.09 -6.54 9.33
C ILE A 71 7.76 -7.18 8.95
N THR A 72 7.79 -8.18 8.07
CA THR A 72 6.58 -8.91 7.65
C THR A 72 6.09 -9.88 8.72
N HIS A 73 4.88 -10.40 8.58
CA HIS A 73 4.38 -11.48 9.45
C HIS A 73 5.20 -12.78 9.32
N ASP A 74 5.94 -12.94 8.21
CA ASP A 74 6.87 -14.04 7.96
C ASP A 74 8.31 -13.74 8.43
N ASN A 75 8.52 -12.64 9.17
CA ASN A 75 9.80 -12.17 9.69
C ASN A 75 10.85 -11.78 8.62
N GLU A 76 10.40 -11.36 7.44
CA GLU A 76 11.27 -10.78 6.42
C GLU A 76 11.46 -9.27 6.67
N TYR A 77 12.66 -8.76 6.39
CA TYR A 77 12.97 -7.34 6.53
C TYR A 77 12.79 -6.62 5.20
N VAL A 78 12.06 -5.50 5.23
CA VAL A 78 11.80 -4.64 4.08
C VAL A 78 12.35 -3.25 4.35
N SER A 79 13.29 -2.81 3.53
CA SER A 79 13.82 -1.45 3.62
C SER A 79 12.99 -0.49 2.79
N ILE A 80 12.85 0.74 3.27
CA ILE A 80 11.97 1.73 2.67
C ILE A 80 12.67 3.09 2.64
N GLN A 81 12.68 3.71 1.46
CA GLN A 81 13.14 5.08 1.24
C GLN A 81 11.95 5.97 0.86
N CYS A 82 11.89 7.14 1.48
CA CYS A 82 10.90 8.20 1.27
C CYS A 82 11.57 9.41 0.59
N LYS A 83 10.99 9.89 -0.52
CA LYS A 83 11.44 11.10 -1.22
C LYS A 83 10.30 12.10 -1.39
N CYS A 84 10.34 13.16 -0.60
CA CYS A 84 9.38 14.26 -0.67
C CYS A 84 9.98 15.42 -1.47
N PHE A 85 9.80 15.41 -2.79
CA PHE A 85 10.18 16.50 -3.68
C PHE A 85 8.95 17.24 -4.20
N ASP A 86 9.16 18.36 -4.90
CA ASP A 86 8.13 18.99 -5.72
C ASP A 86 7.56 17.99 -6.73
N SER A 87 6.26 18.06 -7.03
CA SER A 87 5.62 17.07 -7.91
C SER A 87 6.17 17.10 -9.34
N LYS A 88 6.73 18.25 -9.77
CA LYS A 88 7.38 18.44 -11.08
C LYS A 88 8.85 18.03 -11.10
N HIS A 89 9.45 17.74 -9.95
CA HIS A 89 10.81 17.20 -9.92
C HIS A 89 10.84 15.85 -10.64
N ILE A 90 11.78 15.67 -11.56
CA ILE A 90 11.97 14.41 -12.27
C ILE A 90 12.80 13.51 -11.37
N LEU A 91 12.21 12.44 -10.86
CA LEU A 91 12.90 11.51 -9.98
C LEU A 91 13.99 10.74 -10.75
N GLN A 92 15.23 10.82 -10.25
CA GLN A 92 16.40 10.23 -10.87
C GLN A 92 16.96 9.09 -10.01
N GLN A 93 17.73 8.20 -10.64
CA GLN A 93 18.45 7.14 -9.91
C GLN A 93 19.35 7.71 -8.81
N ASN A 94 20.01 8.85 -9.07
CA ASN A 94 20.91 9.50 -8.12
C ASN A 94 20.19 10.03 -6.87
N ASP A 95 18.87 10.22 -6.92
CA ASP A 95 18.08 10.66 -5.77
C ASP A 95 17.96 9.55 -4.71
N LEU A 96 18.19 8.29 -5.09
CA LEU A 96 18.20 7.10 -4.21
C LEU A 96 19.62 6.66 -3.81
N LYS A 97 20.56 7.61 -3.71
CA LYS A 97 21.99 7.31 -3.56
C LYS A 97 22.24 6.19 -2.54
N ASN A 98 22.87 5.11 -3.01
CA ASN A 98 23.23 3.88 -2.29
C ASN A 98 22.07 2.98 -1.84
N PHE A 99 20.84 3.47 -1.67
CA PHE A 99 19.71 2.69 -1.15
C PHE A 99 19.47 1.37 -1.90
N LEU A 100 19.45 1.42 -3.24
CA LEU A 100 19.17 0.23 -4.06
C LEU A 100 20.23 -0.88 -3.93
N GLY A 101 21.43 -0.54 -3.49
CA GLY A 101 22.54 -1.49 -3.29
C GLY A 101 22.59 -2.08 -1.87
N ILE A 102 21.67 -1.71 -0.97
CA ILE A 102 21.68 -2.22 0.40
C ILE A 102 20.86 -3.50 0.47
N ASP A 103 21.56 -4.63 0.42
CA ASP A 103 20.95 -5.96 0.54
C ASP A 103 21.09 -6.56 1.94
N ARG A 104 21.95 -6.00 2.78
CA ARG A 104 22.26 -6.50 4.13
C ARG A 104 22.52 -5.36 5.09
N LEU A 105 22.13 -5.56 6.34
CA LEU A 105 22.46 -4.66 7.44
C LEU A 105 23.47 -5.29 8.39
N PHE A 106 24.39 -4.45 8.85
CA PHE A 106 25.42 -4.78 9.82
C PHE A 106 25.44 -3.73 10.92
N ASP A 107 25.83 -4.11 12.13
CA ASP A 107 25.99 -3.19 13.24
C ASP A 107 27.31 -2.38 13.17
N ALA A 108 27.55 -1.59 14.22
CA ALA A 108 28.78 -0.80 14.39
C ALA A 108 30.08 -1.60 14.34
N HIS A 109 30.02 -2.90 14.66
CA HIS A 109 31.12 -3.85 14.77
C HIS A 109 31.17 -4.83 13.59
N ASN A 110 30.39 -4.57 12.54
CA ASN A 110 30.29 -5.41 11.34
C ASN A 110 29.67 -6.81 11.60
N ASN A 111 28.90 -6.95 12.69
CA ASN A 111 28.09 -8.15 12.91
C ASN A 111 26.86 -8.09 12.01
N PHE A 112 26.51 -9.22 11.42
CA PHE A 112 25.31 -9.34 10.58
C PHE A 112 24.03 -9.17 11.41
N ILE A 113 23.08 -8.41 10.86
CA ILE A 113 21.79 -8.13 11.49
C ILE A 113 20.66 -8.79 10.72
N CYS A 114 20.54 -8.49 9.43
CA CYS A 114 19.53 -9.09 8.56
C CYS A 114 19.86 -8.92 7.07
N ASP A 115 19.29 -9.80 6.25
CA ASP A 115 19.14 -9.59 4.82
C ASP A 115 17.89 -8.73 4.54
N ILE A 116 17.96 -7.90 3.50
CA ILE A 116 16.83 -7.11 2.99
C ILE A 116 16.12 -7.93 1.91
N ALA A 117 14.91 -8.40 2.23
CA ALA A 117 14.13 -9.23 1.31
C ALA A 117 13.48 -8.42 0.18
N GLU A 118 13.12 -7.16 0.45
CA GLU A 118 12.48 -6.25 -0.51
C GLU A 118 12.82 -4.79 -0.19
N LYS A 119 12.82 -3.95 -1.23
CA LYS A 119 13.04 -2.51 -1.13
C LYS A 119 11.82 -1.75 -1.64
N LEU A 120 11.26 -0.84 -0.84
CA LEU A 120 10.17 0.02 -1.27
C LEU A 120 10.62 1.47 -1.37
N ILE A 121 10.16 2.18 -2.39
CA ILE A 121 10.38 3.60 -2.55
C ILE A 121 9.02 4.28 -2.52
N PHE A 122 8.85 5.27 -1.66
CA PHE A 122 7.69 6.16 -1.66
C PHE A 122 8.13 7.55 -2.07
N HIS A 123 7.47 8.14 -3.07
CA HIS A 123 7.83 9.47 -3.51
C HIS A 123 6.65 10.31 -3.99
N THR A 124 6.84 11.63 -3.99
CA THR A 124 5.82 12.61 -4.35
C THR A 124 5.94 13.15 -5.78
N CYS A 125 6.96 12.72 -6.53
CA CYS A 125 7.14 13.09 -7.95
C CYS A 125 6.08 12.44 -8.86
N GLU A 126 5.61 13.21 -9.84
CA GLU A 126 4.72 12.73 -10.91
C GLU A 126 5.50 12.11 -12.09
N ILE A 127 6.77 12.50 -12.26
CA ILE A 127 7.61 12.10 -13.39
C ILE A 127 8.82 11.32 -12.87
N GLU A 128 9.06 10.16 -13.46
CA GLU A 128 10.22 9.32 -13.22
C GLU A 128 11.12 9.33 -14.47
N SER A 129 12.43 9.43 -14.27
CA SER A 129 13.38 9.27 -15.38
C SER A 129 13.44 7.82 -15.86
N SER A 130 13.79 7.61 -17.12
CA SER A 130 14.01 6.27 -17.69
C SER A 130 15.12 5.49 -16.95
N ASN A 131 16.15 6.19 -16.47
CA ASN A 131 17.23 5.59 -15.68
C ASN A 131 16.74 5.13 -14.30
N TYR A 132 15.88 5.91 -13.65
CA TYR A 132 15.23 5.48 -12.40
C TYR A 132 14.44 4.19 -12.61
N GLN A 133 13.57 4.14 -13.62
CA GLN A 133 12.74 2.97 -13.89
C GLN A 133 13.58 1.72 -14.20
N LYS A 134 14.66 1.89 -14.97
CA LYS A 134 15.64 0.81 -15.23
C LYS A 134 16.29 0.33 -13.93
N ALA A 135 16.73 1.25 -13.07
CA ALA A 135 17.36 0.91 -11.80
C ALA A 135 16.42 0.13 -10.86
N ILE A 136 15.14 0.53 -10.77
CA ILE A 136 14.14 -0.22 -10.00
C ILE A 136 13.93 -1.62 -10.58
N THR A 137 13.82 -1.74 -11.90
CA THR A 137 13.58 -3.04 -12.56
C THR A 137 14.77 -3.99 -12.43
N GLN A 138 15.99 -3.46 -12.42
CA GLN A 138 17.22 -4.23 -12.29
C GLN A 138 17.61 -4.54 -10.84
N SER A 139 17.08 -3.80 -9.86
CA SER A 139 17.34 -4.03 -8.46
C SER A 139 16.57 -5.25 -7.95
N THR A 140 17.22 -6.04 -7.10
CA THR A 140 16.62 -7.21 -6.46
C THR A 140 15.42 -6.77 -5.61
N ASN A 141 14.23 -7.22 -6.01
CA ASN A 141 12.96 -7.00 -5.29
C ASN A 141 12.69 -5.53 -4.92
N ALA A 142 12.89 -4.58 -5.83
CA ALA A 142 12.54 -3.17 -5.61
C ALA A 142 11.15 -2.82 -6.17
N LYS A 143 10.39 -1.98 -5.45
CA LYS A 143 9.09 -1.44 -5.88
C LYS A 143 8.96 0.05 -5.58
N SER A 144 8.34 0.78 -6.51
CA SER A 144 8.08 2.22 -6.39
C SER A 144 6.59 2.49 -6.17
N TYR A 145 6.27 3.36 -5.21
CA TYR A 145 4.95 3.92 -4.93
C TYR A 145 5.02 5.43 -5.13
N SER A 146 4.60 5.85 -6.32
CA SER A 146 4.56 7.26 -6.70
C SER A 146 3.40 8.02 -6.06
N TYR A 147 3.37 9.33 -6.30
CA TYR A 147 2.29 10.24 -5.95
C TYR A 147 0.89 9.68 -6.28
N TYR A 148 0.71 9.12 -7.48
CA TYR A 148 -0.60 8.62 -7.91
C TYR A 148 -1.05 7.42 -7.07
N HIS A 149 -0.12 6.55 -6.67
CA HIS A 149 -0.42 5.42 -5.80
C HIS A 149 -0.85 5.91 -4.42
N LEU A 150 -0.12 6.88 -3.85
CA LEU A 150 -0.45 7.49 -2.56
C LEU A 150 -1.82 8.18 -2.60
N ALA A 151 -2.12 8.88 -3.69
CA ALA A 151 -3.36 9.65 -3.82
C ALA A 151 -4.62 8.78 -3.96
N GLN A 152 -4.53 7.64 -4.65
CA GLN A 152 -5.72 6.91 -5.10
C GLN A 152 -5.87 5.51 -4.50
N GLU A 153 -4.79 4.90 -3.99
CA GLU A 153 -4.77 3.46 -3.78
C GLU A 153 -4.76 3.04 -2.30
N LEU A 154 -4.67 3.99 -1.37
CA LEU A 154 -4.41 3.67 0.03
C LEU A 154 -5.67 3.46 0.90
N GLY A 155 -6.85 3.88 0.42
CA GLY A 155 -8.10 3.82 1.20
C GLY A 155 -8.07 4.68 2.47
N ILE A 156 -7.23 5.72 2.48
CA ILE A 156 -7.01 6.61 3.62
C ILE A 156 -8.05 7.73 3.62
N ASN A 157 -8.68 7.96 4.76
CA ASN A 157 -9.52 9.13 4.99
C ASN A 157 -8.64 10.33 5.31
N TRP A 158 -8.22 11.07 4.28
CA TRP A 158 -7.39 12.26 4.45
C TRP A 158 -8.05 13.36 5.30
N ASN A 159 -9.39 13.37 5.44
CA ASN A 159 -10.09 14.29 6.34
C ASN A 159 -9.81 14.04 7.83
N SER A 160 -9.22 12.89 8.17
CA SER A 160 -8.77 12.62 9.55
C SER A 160 -7.55 13.44 9.95
N LEU A 161 -6.85 14.04 8.98
CA LEU A 161 -5.74 14.95 9.22
C LEU A 161 -6.24 16.39 9.44
N ASN A 162 -5.53 17.11 10.29
CA ASN A 162 -5.78 18.51 10.55
C ASN A 162 -5.26 19.36 9.39
N HIS A 163 -6.19 20.08 8.75
CA HIS A 163 -5.95 20.99 7.65
C HIS A 163 -4.99 22.16 7.93
N LYS A 164 -4.58 22.41 9.17
CA LYS A 164 -3.62 23.48 9.51
C LYS A 164 -2.26 22.94 9.98
N ASN A 165 -2.22 21.72 10.51
CA ASN A 165 -1.00 21.11 11.01
C ASN A 165 -1.13 19.59 10.95
N ILE A 166 -0.64 19.02 9.85
CA ILE A 166 -0.70 17.57 9.62
C ILE A 166 0.06 16.82 10.69
N GLU A 167 1.25 17.29 11.09
CA GLU A 167 2.12 16.62 12.07
C GLU A 167 1.37 16.24 13.34
N SER A 168 0.61 17.18 13.90
CA SER A 168 -0.20 16.98 15.12
C SER A 168 -1.30 15.91 15.01
N SER A 169 -1.60 15.45 13.79
CA SER A 169 -2.75 14.61 13.49
C SER A 169 -2.41 13.35 12.71
N ILE A 170 -1.13 13.13 12.35
CA ILE A 170 -0.71 11.90 11.65
C ILE A 170 -1.16 10.67 12.43
N GLU A 171 -1.07 10.69 13.76
CA GLU A 171 -1.50 9.55 14.57
C GLU A 171 -3.00 9.22 14.46
N ASN A 172 -3.82 10.19 14.05
CA ASN A 172 -5.27 10.02 13.84
C ASN A 172 -5.63 9.53 12.44
N LEU A 173 -4.63 9.29 11.57
CA LEU A 173 -4.86 8.82 10.20
C LEU A 173 -5.69 7.53 10.23
N SER A 174 -6.87 7.61 9.62
CA SER A 174 -7.86 6.52 9.58
C SER A 174 -8.20 6.12 8.15
N LEU A 175 -8.89 5.01 8.01
CA LEU A 175 -9.39 4.53 6.72
C LEU A 175 -10.68 5.23 6.34
N GLU A 176 -10.92 5.33 5.04
CA GLU A 176 -12.26 5.60 4.53
C GLU A 176 -13.22 4.52 5.02
N GLY A 177 -14.43 4.93 5.40
CA GLY A 177 -15.49 3.99 5.69
C GLY A 177 -15.78 3.08 4.49
N LYS A 178 -16.14 1.83 4.77
CA LYS A 178 -16.58 0.89 3.74
C LYS A 178 -17.85 1.39 3.07
N LYS A 179 -18.02 1.09 1.79
CA LYS A 179 -19.24 1.48 1.06
C LYS A 179 -20.44 0.74 1.61
N SER A 180 -21.49 1.50 1.89
CA SER A 180 -22.82 0.97 2.22
C SER A 180 -23.51 0.46 0.96
N LEU A 181 -24.15 -0.71 1.05
CA LEU A 181 -24.98 -1.24 -0.04
C LEU A 181 -26.21 -0.34 -0.25
N ARG A 182 -26.52 -0.07 -1.52
CA ARG A 182 -27.81 0.51 -1.94
C ARG A 182 -28.92 -0.53 -1.82
N ASP A 183 -30.18 -0.10 -1.79
CA ASP A 183 -31.30 -1.01 -1.51
C ASP A 183 -31.43 -2.16 -2.52
N TYR A 184 -31.21 -1.88 -3.81
CA TYR A 184 -31.19 -2.95 -4.83
C TYR A 184 -30.05 -3.96 -4.62
N GLN A 185 -28.92 -3.53 -4.05
CA GLN A 185 -27.79 -4.42 -3.74
C GLN A 185 -28.08 -5.25 -2.49
N LYS A 186 -28.77 -4.68 -1.48
CA LYS A 186 -29.24 -5.42 -0.31
C LYS A 186 -30.22 -6.52 -0.73
N GLN A 187 -31.20 -6.17 -1.57
CA GLN A 187 -32.15 -7.14 -2.13
C GLN A 187 -31.44 -8.26 -2.90
N ALA A 188 -30.46 -7.91 -3.73
CA ALA A 188 -29.65 -8.90 -4.45
C ALA A 188 -28.84 -9.79 -3.49
N LEU A 189 -28.25 -9.23 -2.43
CA LEU A 189 -27.49 -9.99 -1.44
C LEU A 189 -28.38 -11.01 -0.70
N GLU A 190 -29.57 -10.60 -0.27
CA GLU A 190 -30.52 -11.50 0.39
C GLU A 190 -31.01 -12.60 -0.56
N ALA A 191 -31.25 -12.29 -1.84
CA ALA A 191 -31.58 -13.31 -2.84
C ALA A 191 -30.45 -14.33 -3.06
N ILE A 192 -29.19 -13.88 -3.03
CA ILE A 192 -28.01 -14.77 -3.12
C ILE A 192 -27.95 -15.67 -1.89
N LYS A 193 -28.06 -15.11 -0.67
CA LYS A 193 -28.05 -15.88 0.59
C LYS A 193 -29.16 -16.92 0.62
N HIS A 194 -30.40 -16.53 0.35
CA HIS A 194 -31.53 -17.45 0.30
C HIS A 194 -31.31 -18.58 -0.72
N THR A 195 -30.72 -18.28 -1.88
CA THR A 195 -30.44 -19.29 -2.92
C THR A 195 -29.41 -20.33 -2.48
N PHE A 196 -28.31 -19.90 -1.85
CA PHE A 196 -27.21 -20.80 -1.47
C PHE A 196 -27.38 -21.41 -0.08
N LEU A 197 -27.77 -20.64 0.93
CA LEU A 197 -27.84 -21.06 2.33
C LEU A 197 -29.15 -21.73 2.69
N GLU A 198 -30.28 -21.26 2.15
CA GLU A 198 -31.60 -21.80 2.50
C GLU A 198 -32.08 -22.84 1.49
N GLN A 199 -31.97 -22.53 0.19
CA GLN A 199 -32.38 -23.45 -0.87
C GLN A 199 -31.31 -24.49 -1.24
N ASN A 200 -30.09 -24.38 -0.72
CA ASN A 200 -28.95 -25.26 -1.02
C ASN A 200 -28.72 -25.46 -2.53
N LYS A 201 -28.99 -24.44 -3.36
CA LYS A 201 -28.76 -24.55 -4.81
C LYS A 201 -27.27 -24.44 -5.11
N PRO A 202 -26.69 -25.33 -5.93
CA PRO A 202 -25.25 -25.34 -6.18
C PRO A 202 -24.78 -24.20 -7.10
N ARG A 203 -25.69 -23.52 -7.81
CA ARG A 203 -25.37 -22.47 -8.78
C ARG A 203 -26.45 -21.39 -8.80
N ALA A 204 -26.01 -20.15 -8.95
CA ALA A 204 -26.86 -18.99 -9.19
C ALA A 204 -26.22 -18.06 -10.23
N LYS A 205 -27.04 -17.24 -10.90
CA LYS A 205 -26.57 -16.18 -11.80
C LYS A 205 -27.16 -14.86 -11.35
N VAL A 206 -26.28 -13.87 -11.16
CA VAL A 206 -26.65 -12.51 -10.79
C VAL A 206 -26.47 -11.62 -12.02
N ILE A 207 -27.55 -10.94 -12.45
CA ILE A 207 -27.55 -10.08 -13.63
C ILE A 207 -27.67 -8.64 -13.16
N MET A 208 -26.66 -7.81 -13.48
CA MET A 208 -26.66 -6.39 -13.12
C MET A 208 -25.99 -5.55 -14.20
N ALA A 209 -26.56 -4.37 -14.48
CA ALA A 209 -26.02 -3.40 -15.43
C ALA A 209 -24.60 -2.92 -15.03
N CYS A 210 -23.84 -2.37 -15.98
CA CYS A 210 -22.54 -1.77 -15.70
C CYS A 210 -22.67 -0.60 -14.69
N GLY A 211 -21.66 -0.39 -13.84
CA GLY A 211 -21.66 0.71 -12.85
C GLY A 211 -22.53 0.50 -11.60
N THR A 212 -23.35 -0.54 -11.53
CA THR A 212 -24.23 -0.83 -10.38
C THR A 212 -23.54 -1.50 -9.17
N GLY A 213 -22.20 -1.56 -9.18
CA GLY A 213 -21.43 -2.09 -8.05
C GLY A 213 -21.44 -3.62 -7.93
N LYS A 214 -21.35 -4.34 -9.06
CA LYS A 214 -21.21 -5.81 -9.09
C LYS A 214 -20.08 -6.33 -8.19
N SER A 215 -18.90 -5.71 -8.27
CA SER A 215 -17.73 -6.10 -7.48
C SER A 215 -17.99 -5.96 -5.98
N LEU A 216 -18.58 -4.83 -5.56
CA LEU A 216 -18.96 -4.60 -4.16
C LEU A 216 -19.97 -5.65 -3.67
N LEU A 217 -20.99 -5.96 -4.48
CA LEU A 217 -21.96 -6.99 -4.15
C LEU A 217 -21.29 -8.36 -4.00
N SER A 218 -20.37 -8.74 -4.90
CA SER A 218 -19.65 -10.02 -4.77
C SER A 218 -18.82 -10.10 -3.50
N ILE A 219 -18.15 -9.01 -3.09
CA ILE A 219 -17.38 -8.98 -1.83
C ILE A 219 -18.30 -9.20 -0.64
N ARG A 220 -19.44 -8.50 -0.60
CA ARG A 220 -20.42 -8.65 0.48
C ARG A 220 -21.07 -10.03 0.52
N ALA A 221 -21.27 -10.65 -0.64
CA ALA A 221 -21.76 -12.02 -0.73
C ALA A 221 -20.73 -13.00 -0.17
N ILE A 222 -19.45 -12.85 -0.53
CA ILE A 222 -18.35 -13.66 0.02
C ILE A 222 -18.32 -13.52 1.55
N ASP A 223 -18.27 -12.29 2.07
CA ASP A 223 -18.30 -11.99 3.51
C ASP A 223 -19.49 -12.59 4.27
N SER A 224 -20.62 -12.78 3.58
CA SER A 224 -21.85 -13.27 4.20
C SER A 224 -22.04 -14.77 4.14
N ILE A 225 -21.38 -15.44 3.19
CA ILE A 225 -21.65 -16.85 2.86
C ILE A 225 -20.47 -17.73 3.29
N ILE A 226 -19.24 -17.26 3.08
CA ILE A 226 -18.03 -18.04 3.34
C ILE A 226 -17.73 -18.05 4.83
N GLN A 227 -17.55 -19.25 5.37
CA GLN A 227 -17.22 -19.48 6.77
C GLN A 227 -15.71 -19.69 6.97
N LYS A 228 -15.28 -19.65 8.24
CA LYS A 228 -13.86 -19.85 8.58
C LYS A 228 -13.40 -21.25 8.15
N GLY A 229 -12.35 -21.30 7.34
CA GLY A 229 -11.79 -22.54 6.80
C GLY A 229 -12.29 -22.91 5.41
N GLU A 230 -13.29 -22.21 4.89
CA GLU A 230 -13.76 -22.37 3.51
C GLU A 230 -12.92 -21.55 2.52
N ILE A 231 -12.98 -21.94 1.24
CA ILE A 231 -12.22 -21.31 0.16
C ILE A 231 -13.19 -20.68 -0.84
N CYS A 232 -12.92 -19.43 -1.19
CA CYS A 232 -13.57 -18.77 -2.32
C CYS A 232 -12.59 -18.65 -3.49
N VAL A 233 -13.08 -18.90 -4.71
CA VAL A 233 -12.30 -18.70 -5.94
C VAL A 233 -12.99 -17.67 -6.81
N PHE A 234 -12.27 -16.59 -7.14
CA PHE A 234 -12.74 -15.54 -8.04
C PHE A 234 -12.04 -15.63 -9.38
N PHE A 235 -12.80 -15.69 -10.47
CA PHE A 235 -12.27 -15.74 -11.83
C PHE A 235 -12.47 -14.40 -12.53
N ALA A 236 -11.44 -13.93 -13.24
CA ALA A 236 -11.48 -12.72 -14.06
C ALA A 236 -10.74 -12.93 -15.38
N PRO A 237 -11.17 -12.25 -16.47
CA PRO A 237 -10.61 -12.44 -17.80
C PRO A 237 -9.29 -11.68 -18.04
N SER A 238 -8.84 -10.84 -17.10
CA SER A 238 -7.62 -10.05 -17.26
C SER A 238 -6.90 -9.80 -15.94
N LEU A 239 -5.58 -9.63 -16.02
CA LEU A 239 -4.72 -9.28 -14.87
C LEU A 239 -5.12 -7.94 -14.26
N ALA A 240 -5.53 -6.97 -15.09
CA ALA A 240 -6.00 -5.68 -14.63
C ALA A 240 -7.25 -5.81 -13.75
N LEU A 241 -8.20 -6.68 -14.12
CA LEU A 241 -9.42 -6.89 -13.34
C LEU A 241 -9.13 -7.68 -12.05
N ILE A 242 -8.17 -8.63 -12.07
CA ILE A 242 -7.70 -9.29 -10.84
C ILE A 242 -7.13 -8.25 -9.86
N ASN A 243 -6.22 -7.39 -10.33
CA ASN A 243 -5.61 -6.36 -9.49
C ASN A 243 -6.64 -5.38 -8.93
N GLN A 244 -7.60 -4.95 -9.75
CA GLN A 244 -8.70 -4.10 -9.29
C GLN A 244 -9.53 -4.82 -8.23
N MET A 245 -9.89 -6.08 -8.46
CA MET A 245 -10.73 -6.83 -7.54
C MET A 245 -10.03 -7.08 -6.20
N LEU A 246 -8.73 -7.38 -6.20
CA LEU A 246 -7.94 -7.51 -4.97
C LEU A 246 -7.93 -6.22 -4.17
N LYS A 247 -7.71 -5.08 -4.83
CA LYS A 247 -7.75 -3.75 -4.20
C LYS A 247 -9.12 -3.49 -3.56
N ASP A 248 -10.20 -3.69 -4.33
CA ASP A 248 -11.56 -3.53 -3.83
C ASP A 248 -11.86 -4.50 -2.68
N PHE A 249 -11.38 -5.75 -2.76
CA PHE A 249 -11.58 -6.77 -1.73
C PHE A 249 -10.89 -6.37 -0.41
N PHE A 250 -9.61 -6.00 -0.43
CA PHE A 250 -8.91 -5.55 0.79
C PHE A 250 -9.52 -4.28 1.39
N LYS A 251 -10.06 -3.39 0.56
CA LYS A 251 -10.70 -2.15 1.04
C LYS A 251 -12.08 -2.42 1.64
N GLU A 252 -12.90 -3.21 0.95
CA GLU A 252 -14.33 -3.30 1.24
C GLU A 252 -14.69 -4.53 2.09
N SER A 253 -13.91 -5.62 2.05
CA SER A 253 -14.22 -6.85 2.80
C SER A 253 -14.14 -6.64 4.31
N SER A 254 -15.03 -7.30 5.04
CA SER A 254 -15.06 -7.33 6.51
C SER A 254 -14.55 -8.63 7.13
N GLY A 255 -14.27 -9.66 6.33
CA GLY A 255 -13.68 -10.89 6.83
C GLY A 255 -12.15 -10.84 6.89
N ASP A 256 -11.58 -11.71 7.71
CA ASP A 256 -10.14 -11.96 7.76
C ASP A 256 -9.80 -13.08 6.76
N TYR A 257 -9.25 -12.70 5.61
CA TYR A 257 -8.95 -13.62 4.51
C TYR A 257 -7.46 -13.66 4.21
N ARG A 258 -6.96 -14.87 3.99
CA ARG A 258 -5.71 -15.08 3.25
C ARG A 258 -6.02 -15.10 1.77
N VAL A 259 -5.43 -14.18 1.02
CA VAL A 259 -5.72 -13.97 -0.40
C VAL A 259 -4.52 -14.37 -1.24
N PHE A 260 -4.76 -15.18 -2.26
CA PHE A 260 -3.74 -15.62 -3.23
C PHE A 260 -4.16 -15.18 -4.63
N ALA A 261 -3.20 -14.67 -5.41
CA ALA A 261 -3.40 -14.44 -6.84
C ALA A 261 -2.69 -15.54 -7.63
N VAL A 262 -3.43 -16.20 -8.52
CA VAL A 262 -2.90 -17.26 -9.39
C VAL A 262 -2.90 -16.74 -10.82
N CYS A 263 -1.72 -16.41 -11.32
CA CYS A 263 -1.52 -15.70 -12.57
C CYS A 263 -0.11 -15.99 -13.10
N SER A 264 0.06 -15.93 -14.43
CA SER A 264 1.37 -16.13 -15.07
C SER A 264 2.35 -14.98 -14.81
N ASP A 265 1.83 -13.83 -14.41
CA ASP A 265 2.61 -12.67 -14.01
C ASP A 265 2.74 -12.63 -12.47
N SER A 266 3.97 -12.77 -11.98
CA SER A 266 4.28 -12.71 -10.55
C SER A 266 4.01 -11.33 -9.94
N LYS A 267 3.83 -10.28 -10.76
CA LYS A 267 3.48 -8.92 -10.33
C LYS A 267 2.01 -8.76 -9.99
N VAL A 268 1.17 -9.75 -10.23
CA VAL A 268 -0.27 -9.71 -9.95
C VAL A 268 -0.53 -10.35 -8.59
N GLY A 269 -1.33 -9.70 -7.74
CA GLY A 269 -1.45 -10.06 -6.32
C GLY A 269 -0.30 -9.60 -5.44
N LEU A 270 0.90 -9.45 -6.00
CA LEU A 270 1.79 -8.40 -5.56
C LEU A 270 1.15 -7.06 -5.96
N LYS A 271 1.12 -6.09 -5.05
CA LYS A 271 0.63 -4.75 -5.42
C LYS A 271 1.40 -4.26 -6.64
N VAL A 272 0.64 -3.76 -7.60
CA VAL A 272 1.09 -3.32 -8.93
C VAL A 272 2.39 -2.54 -8.82
N SER A 273 3.48 -3.15 -9.28
CA SER A 273 4.65 -2.41 -9.74
C SER A 273 4.23 -1.65 -11.01
N GLY A 274 4.30 -0.32 -10.97
CA GLY A 274 4.03 0.54 -12.11
C GLY A 274 4.78 0.07 -13.36
N GLY A 275 4.02 -0.23 -14.41
CA GLY A 275 4.51 -0.52 -15.76
C GLY A 275 3.73 0.34 -16.75
N GLY A 276 4.14 1.61 -16.90
CA GLY A 276 3.81 2.41 -18.07
C GLY A 276 4.50 1.80 -19.28
N GLY A 277 3.71 1.47 -20.30
CA GLY A 277 4.09 0.54 -21.36
C GLY A 277 4.94 1.11 -22.50
N LYS A 278 5.36 0.15 -23.33
CA LYS A 278 5.88 0.21 -24.72
C LYS A 278 6.98 1.23 -25.03
#